data_AF-A0A494WGF1-F1
#
_entry.id   AF-A0A494WGF1-F1
#
_cell.length_a   1.000
_cell.length_b   1.000
_cell.length_c   1.000
_cell.angle_alpha   90.00
_cell.angle_beta   90.00
_cell.angle_gamma   90.00
#
_symmetry.space_group_name_H-M   'P 1'
#
loop_
_entity.id
_entity.type
_entity.pdbx_description
1 polymer ?
#
loop_
_entity_poly.entity_id
_entity_poly.type
_entity_poly.pdbx_seq_one_letter_code
_entity_poly.pdbx_strand_id
1 'polypeptide(L)'
;MKYSIGIDIGTTTVKCILFGEGAKVVAEAGREYGTLLPKPSWAQQNPEDWWNCAVESIQAILAKSRVNPEDIKVISVSSQAPAVIPMSKDGGLLHDALIWMDRRSIEEYEMIKGTIGAKKVFEITGNRLDTYFALTELMWFIRNKPELMEKCYKLLQVNGYINYKLTGEFTIDDSHVSLTQLYDVHKECWSEELFEAIGADTDLMPEIYECMEPIGYVTKETGDVG
;
A
#
# COMPACT_ATOMS: atom_id res chain seq x y z
N MET A 1 0.56 -6.97 -30.97
CA MET A 1 1.12 -5.66 -30.52
C MET A 1 1.43 -5.79 -29.05
N LYS A 2 2.37 -5.02 -28.48
CA LYS A 2 2.63 -5.08 -27.02
C LYS A 2 1.91 -3.93 -26.34
N TYR A 3 1.01 -4.24 -25.42
CA TYR A 3 0.32 -3.25 -24.60
C TYR A 3 0.78 -3.32 -23.15
N SER A 4 0.59 -2.23 -22.42
CA SER A 4 0.75 -2.19 -20.95
C SER A 4 -0.41 -1.46 -20.30
N ILE A 5 -0.70 -1.81 -19.05
CA ILE A 5 -1.69 -1.10 -18.23
C ILE A 5 -0.98 -0.40 -17.08
N GLY A 6 -1.28 0.89 -16.90
CA GLY A 6 -0.98 1.62 -15.67
C GLY A 6 -2.24 1.69 -14.80
N ILE A 7 -2.12 1.33 -13.52
CA ILE A 7 -3.16 1.47 -12.50
C ILE A 7 -2.69 2.51 -11.50
N ASP A 8 -3.47 3.57 -11.28
CA ASP A 8 -3.20 4.61 -10.29
C ASP A 8 -4.31 4.61 -9.24
N ILE A 9 -3.98 4.21 -8.01
CA ILE A 9 -4.89 4.26 -6.86
C ILE A 9 -4.72 5.58 -6.14
N GLY A 10 -5.52 6.58 -6.53
CA GLY A 10 -5.51 7.89 -5.88
C GLY A 10 -6.17 7.89 -4.50
N THR A 11 -6.48 9.06 -3.96
CA THR A 11 -7.27 9.14 -2.72
C THR A 11 -8.77 9.03 -2.98
N THR A 12 -9.28 9.45 -4.14
CA THR A 12 -10.74 9.47 -4.41
C THR A 12 -11.13 8.64 -5.62
N THR A 13 -10.16 8.18 -6.41
CA THR A 13 -10.40 7.64 -7.74
C THR A 13 -9.30 6.66 -8.12
N VAL A 14 -9.68 5.51 -8.70
CA VAL A 14 -8.76 4.65 -9.44
C VAL A 14 -8.79 5.11 -10.89
N LYS A 15 -7.62 5.25 -11.51
CA LYS A 15 -7.48 5.47 -12.95
C LYS A 15 -6.68 4.33 -13.56
N CYS A 16 -7.19 3.75 -14.63
CA CYS A 16 -6.48 2.77 -15.43
C CYS A 16 -6.28 3.28 -16.85
N ILE A 17 -5.07 3.15 -17.37
CA ILE A 17 -4.71 3.57 -18.72
C ILE A 17 -4.08 2.40 -19.46
N LEU A 18 -4.61 2.10 -20.65
CA LEU A 18 -4.02 1.17 -21.61
C LEU A 18 -3.08 1.93 -22.53
N PHE A 19 -1.80 1.57 -22.51
CA PHE A 19 -0.78 2.09 -23.41
C PHE A 19 -0.48 1.10 -24.53
N GLY A 20 -0.37 1.62 -25.75
CA GLY A 20 0.18 0.90 -26.90
C GLY A 20 1.67 1.24 -27.09
N GLU A 21 2.18 0.87 -28.26
CA GLU A 21 3.57 1.14 -28.64
C GLU A 21 3.91 2.63 -28.61
N GLY A 22 5.11 2.97 -28.09
CA GLY A 22 5.57 4.35 -27.96
C GLY A 22 4.84 5.18 -26.90
N ALA A 23 4.29 4.54 -25.85
CA ALA A 23 3.53 5.17 -24.77
C ALA A 23 2.25 5.90 -25.25
N LYS A 24 1.70 5.48 -26.39
CA LYS A 24 0.43 6.01 -26.90
C LYS A 24 -0.73 5.57 -26.01
N VAL A 25 -1.51 6.52 -25.50
CA VAL A 25 -2.76 6.21 -24.80
C VAL A 25 -3.79 5.64 -25.78
N VAL A 26 -4.25 4.41 -25.52
CA VAL A 26 -5.24 3.69 -26.34
C VAL A 26 -6.64 3.83 -25.73
N ALA A 27 -6.73 3.65 -24.43
CA ALA A 27 -7.97 3.80 -23.66
C ALA A 27 -7.65 4.16 -22.21
N GLU A 28 -8.59 4.81 -21.55
CA GLU A 28 -8.54 5.13 -20.13
C GLU A 28 -9.94 5.00 -19.53
N ALA A 29 -10.00 4.64 -18.25
CA ALA A 29 -11.21 4.59 -17.45
C ALA A 29 -10.85 4.88 -15.99
N GLY A 30 -11.86 5.27 -15.21
CA GLY A 30 -11.71 5.39 -13.77
C GLY A 30 -13.01 5.18 -13.03
N ARG A 31 -12.89 4.98 -11.72
CA ARG A 31 -14.00 4.79 -10.77
C ARG A 31 -13.67 5.53 -9.48
N GLU A 32 -14.70 6.11 -8.88
CA GLU A 32 -14.60 6.81 -7.60
C GLU A 32 -14.95 5.87 -6.45
N TYR A 33 -14.35 6.10 -5.29
CA TYR A 33 -14.65 5.41 -4.03
C TYR A 33 -14.61 6.39 -2.85
N GLY A 34 -15.25 5.98 -1.76
CA GLY A 34 -15.41 6.79 -0.57
C GLY A 34 -14.20 6.76 0.36
N THR A 35 -14.05 7.82 1.15
CA THR A 35 -13.23 7.82 2.36
C THR A 35 -14.14 7.79 3.57
N LEU A 36 -13.91 6.85 4.47
CA LEU A 36 -14.60 6.75 5.74
C LEU A 36 -13.93 7.71 6.73
N LEU A 37 -14.73 8.55 7.39
CA LEU A 37 -14.29 9.48 8.42
C LEU A 37 -15.04 9.21 9.73
N PRO A 38 -14.74 8.11 10.45
CA PRO A 38 -15.56 7.67 11.59
C PRO A 38 -15.55 8.65 12.77
N LYS A 39 -14.45 9.41 12.92
CA LYS A 39 -14.21 10.36 14.02
C LYS A 39 -13.33 11.50 13.50
N PRO A 40 -13.28 12.65 14.21
CA PRO A 40 -12.29 13.68 13.93
C PRO A 40 -10.87 13.10 13.86
N SER A 41 -10.11 13.52 12.85
CA SER A 41 -8.73 13.06 12.59
C SER A 41 -8.59 11.59 12.18
N TRP A 42 -9.68 10.86 11.96
CA TRP A 42 -9.65 9.48 11.48
C TRP A 42 -10.02 9.45 10.00
N ALA A 43 -9.18 8.85 9.17
CA ALA A 43 -9.42 8.67 7.75
C ALA A 43 -9.08 7.25 7.33
N GLN A 44 -10.09 6.54 6.82
CA GLN A 44 -9.97 5.14 6.45
C GLN A 44 -10.55 4.88 5.06
N GLN A 45 -10.06 3.86 4.38
CA GLN A 45 -10.62 3.39 3.11
C GLN A 45 -10.67 1.87 3.12
N ASN A 46 -11.73 1.31 2.53
CA ASN A 46 -11.84 -0.13 2.35
C ASN A 46 -10.97 -0.56 1.15
N PRO A 47 -9.93 -1.38 1.34
CA PRO A 47 -9.06 -1.78 0.23
C PRO A 47 -9.78 -2.58 -0.87
N GLU A 48 -10.86 -3.29 -0.56
CA GLU A 48 -11.66 -3.97 -1.59
C GLU A 48 -12.30 -2.97 -2.56
N ASP A 49 -12.62 -1.74 -2.14
CA ASP A 49 -13.15 -0.72 -3.06
C ASP A 49 -12.11 -0.34 -4.12
N TRP A 50 -10.83 -0.24 -3.74
CA TRP A 50 -9.73 0.02 -4.69
C TRP A 50 -9.61 -1.10 -5.70
N TRP A 51 -9.65 -2.36 -5.23
CA TRP A 51 -9.54 -3.54 -6.08
C TRP A 51 -10.70 -3.62 -7.08
N ASN A 52 -11.94 -3.51 -6.60
CA ASN A 52 -13.13 -3.55 -7.44
C ASN A 52 -13.12 -2.42 -8.47
N CYS A 53 -12.76 -1.20 -8.05
CA CYS A 53 -12.63 -0.06 -8.95
C CYS A 53 -11.56 -0.25 -10.04
N ALA A 54 -10.43 -0.89 -9.70
CA ALA A 54 -9.38 -1.22 -10.65
C ALA A 54 -9.85 -2.25 -11.67
N VAL A 55 -10.47 -3.35 -11.22
CA VAL A 55 -11.05 -4.39 -12.09
C VAL A 55 -12.07 -3.79 -13.05
N GLU A 56 -13.04 -3.02 -12.56
CA GLU A 56 -14.04 -2.38 -13.40
C GLU A 56 -13.44 -1.41 -14.43
N SER A 57 -12.37 -0.69 -14.04
CA SER A 57 -11.67 0.23 -14.93
C SER A 57 -10.89 -0.52 -16.00
N ILE A 58 -10.24 -1.65 -15.67
CA ILE A 58 -9.53 -2.52 -16.61
C ILE A 58 -10.51 -3.15 -17.61
N GLN A 59 -11.64 -3.68 -17.13
CA GLN A 59 -12.69 -4.21 -18.01
C GLN A 59 -13.22 -3.13 -18.98
N ALA A 60 -13.40 -1.90 -18.50
CA ALA A 60 -13.86 -0.79 -19.33
C ALA A 60 -12.84 -0.40 -20.43
N ILE A 61 -11.53 -0.34 -20.12
CA ILE A 61 -10.51 -0.04 -21.14
C ILE A 61 -10.35 -1.18 -22.15
N LEU A 62 -10.49 -2.43 -21.73
CA LEU A 62 -10.47 -3.60 -22.62
C LEU A 62 -11.67 -3.59 -23.57
N ALA A 63 -12.88 -3.38 -23.04
CA ALA A 63 -14.10 -3.29 -23.85
C ALA A 63 -14.05 -2.14 -24.87
N LYS A 64 -13.53 -0.97 -24.45
CA LYS A 64 -13.39 0.22 -25.32
C LYS A 64 -12.34 0.03 -26.41
N SER A 65 -11.20 -0.57 -26.08
CA SER A 65 -10.07 -0.73 -26.99
C SER A 65 -10.19 -1.94 -27.93
N ARG A 66 -10.96 -2.97 -27.53
CA ARG A 66 -11.05 -4.27 -28.19
C ARG A 66 -9.70 -4.99 -28.33
N VAL A 67 -8.75 -4.66 -27.47
CA VAL A 67 -7.45 -5.34 -27.40
C VAL A 67 -7.63 -6.72 -26.78
N ASN A 68 -6.96 -7.72 -27.33
CA ASN A 68 -6.91 -9.05 -26.72
C ASN A 68 -6.10 -8.96 -25.41
N PRO A 69 -6.65 -9.38 -24.25
CA PRO A 69 -5.92 -9.37 -22.99
C PRO A 69 -4.56 -10.08 -23.05
N GLU A 70 -4.41 -11.12 -23.88
CA GLU A 70 -3.14 -11.81 -24.09
C GLU A 70 -2.04 -10.94 -24.71
N ASP A 71 -2.39 -9.81 -25.34
CA ASP A 71 -1.43 -8.85 -25.88
C ASP A 71 -0.91 -7.84 -24.84
N ILE A 72 -1.49 -7.81 -23.63
CA ILE A 72 -0.99 -7.01 -22.49
C ILE A 72 0.20 -7.74 -21.88
N LYS A 73 1.36 -7.06 -21.84
CA LYS A 73 2.63 -7.65 -21.40
C LYS A 73 3.09 -7.17 -20.03
N VAL A 74 2.57 -6.03 -19.57
CA VAL A 74 2.97 -5.41 -18.31
C VAL A 74 1.76 -4.74 -17.67
N ILE A 75 1.62 -4.91 -16.36
CA ILE A 75 0.76 -4.10 -15.51
C ILE A 75 1.66 -3.45 -14.47
N SER A 76 1.52 -2.13 -14.28
CA SER A 76 2.25 -1.38 -13.26
C SER A 76 1.27 -0.63 -12.37
N VAL A 77 1.56 -0.57 -11.06
CA VAL A 77 0.70 0.05 -10.05
C VAL A 77 1.42 1.25 -9.44
N SER A 78 0.75 2.41 -9.43
CA SER A 78 1.05 3.55 -8.55
C SER A 78 -0.09 3.74 -7.56
N SER A 79 0.20 4.37 -6.42
CA SER A 79 -0.85 4.65 -5.45
C SER A 79 -0.52 5.85 -4.56
N GLN A 80 -1.54 6.32 -3.85
CA GLN A 80 -1.35 7.14 -2.66
C GLN A 80 -0.51 6.39 -1.61
N ALA A 81 0.20 7.18 -0.80
CA ALA A 81 0.99 6.70 0.33
C ALA A 81 1.20 7.83 1.36
N PRO A 82 1.50 7.48 2.62
CA PRO A 82 1.45 6.14 3.19
C PRO A 82 0.01 5.67 3.48
N ALA A 83 -0.12 4.37 3.70
CA ALA A 83 -1.26 3.73 4.32
C ALA A 83 -0.78 2.57 5.20
N VAL A 84 -1.62 2.11 6.13
CA VAL A 84 -1.36 0.90 6.92
C VAL A 84 -2.52 -0.07 6.73
N ILE A 85 -2.20 -1.23 6.13
CA ILE A 85 -3.15 -2.28 5.78
C ILE A 85 -2.72 -3.59 6.44
N PRO A 86 -3.31 -3.93 7.60
CA PRO A 86 -3.03 -5.20 8.27
C PRO A 86 -3.69 -6.36 7.50
N MET A 87 -2.85 -7.30 7.04
CA MET A 87 -3.24 -8.48 6.27
C MET A 87 -2.94 -9.75 7.05
N SER A 88 -3.85 -10.72 7.00
CA SER A 88 -3.59 -12.07 7.51
C SER A 88 -2.80 -12.93 6.52
N LYS A 89 -2.29 -14.06 7.00
CA LYS A 89 -1.45 -14.98 6.20
C LYS A 89 -2.18 -15.59 5.00
N ASP A 90 -3.49 -15.74 5.10
CA ASP A 90 -4.39 -16.24 4.04
C ASP A 90 -4.87 -15.12 3.10
N GLY A 91 -4.38 -13.89 3.26
CA GLY A 91 -4.73 -12.77 2.38
C GLY A 91 -5.98 -11.99 2.77
N GLY A 92 -6.50 -12.23 3.97
CA GLY A 92 -7.66 -11.52 4.49
C GLY A 92 -7.30 -10.13 4.99
N LEU A 93 -8.16 -9.15 4.68
CA LEU A 93 -8.11 -7.83 5.30
C LEU A 93 -8.58 -7.91 6.75
N LEU A 94 -7.76 -7.40 7.67
CA LEU A 94 -8.08 -7.41 9.10
C LEU A 94 -8.70 -6.09 9.57
N HIS A 95 -8.51 -5.01 8.81
CA HIS A 95 -9.04 -3.68 9.07
C HIS A 95 -9.14 -2.87 7.76
N ASP A 96 -9.98 -1.84 7.73
CA ASP A 96 -9.89 -0.80 6.71
C ASP A 96 -8.49 -0.16 6.73
N ALA A 97 -7.98 0.25 5.57
CA ALA A 97 -6.70 0.93 5.52
C ALA A 97 -6.75 2.24 6.30
N LEU A 98 -5.76 2.48 7.17
CA LEU A 98 -5.48 3.83 7.64
C LEU A 98 -4.70 4.53 6.52
N ILE A 99 -5.17 5.68 6.04
CA ILE A 99 -4.53 6.39 4.92
C ILE A 99 -3.83 7.65 5.42
N TRP A 100 -2.94 8.22 4.61
CA TRP A 100 -2.10 9.41 4.91
C TRP A 100 -2.78 10.63 5.57
N MET A 101 -4.10 10.75 5.48
CA MET A 101 -4.89 11.79 6.15
C MET A 101 -5.22 11.48 7.61
N ASP A 102 -5.05 10.24 8.04
CA ASP A 102 -5.31 9.80 9.40
C ASP A 102 -4.24 10.36 10.34
N ARG A 103 -4.69 10.87 11.48
CA ARG A 103 -3.88 11.52 12.50
C ARG A 103 -4.24 11.02 13.89
N ARG A 104 -4.85 9.84 14.00
CA ARG A 104 -5.37 9.30 15.27
C ARG A 104 -4.27 8.99 16.29
N SER A 105 -3.06 8.70 15.81
CA SER A 105 -1.95 8.15 16.58
C SER A 105 -1.13 9.22 17.33
N ILE A 106 -1.79 10.28 17.81
CA ILE A 106 -1.13 11.40 18.50
C ILE A 106 -0.56 10.99 19.87
N GLU A 107 -1.22 10.04 20.55
CA GLU A 107 -0.72 9.50 21.81
C GLU A 107 0.57 8.71 21.54
N GLU A 108 0.58 7.85 20.52
CA GLU A 108 1.75 7.08 20.07
C GLU A 108 2.91 7.98 19.65
N TYR A 109 2.62 9.08 18.95
CA TYR A 109 3.61 10.11 18.64
C TYR A 109 4.31 10.65 19.89
N GLU A 110 3.55 11.07 20.92
CA GLU A 110 4.16 11.62 22.14
C GLU A 110 4.94 10.54 22.91
N MET A 111 4.50 9.29 22.87
CA MET A 111 5.24 8.17 23.46
C MET A 111 6.57 7.92 22.75
N ILE A 112 6.58 7.81 21.42
CA ILE A 112 7.81 7.62 20.64
C ILE A 112 8.78 8.79 20.84
N LYS A 113 8.24 10.02 20.89
CA LYS A 113 9.03 11.22 21.17
C LYS A 113 9.63 11.19 22.59
N GLY A 114 8.95 10.62 23.57
CA GLY A 114 9.45 10.47 24.94
C GLY A 114 10.45 9.33 25.13
N THR A 115 10.36 8.25 24.34
CA THR A 115 11.21 7.06 24.47
C THR A 115 12.42 7.09 23.53
N ILE A 116 12.19 7.16 22.22
CA ILE A 116 13.24 7.15 21.18
C ILE A 116 13.77 8.58 20.94
N GLY A 117 12.85 9.54 20.95
CA GLY A 117 13.17 10.94 20.63
C GLY A 117 13.10 11.25 19.14
N ALA A 118 12.45 12.37 18.80
CA ALA A 118 12.24 12.79 17.41
C ALA A 118 13.55 12.95 16.61
N LYS A 119 14.65 13.35 17.27
CA LYS A 119 15.97 13.48 16.62
C LYS A 119 16.51 12.13 16.15
N LYS A 120 16.38 11.10 16.98
CA LYS A 120 16.89 9.76 16.69
C LYS A 120 16.05 9.09 15.60
N VAL A 121 14.73 9.26 15.62
CA VAL A 121 13.85 8.84 14.51
C VAL A 121 14.27 9.50 13.19
N PHE A 122 14.57 10.80 13.20
CA PHE A 122 15.07 11.50 12.00
C PHE A 122 16.43 11.00 11.54
N GLU A 123 17.37 10.75 12.47
CA GLU A 123 18.69 10.19 12.17
C GLU A 123 18.61 8.79 11.53
N ILE A 124 17.62 7.98 11.90
CA ILE A 124 17.42 6.63 11.32
C ILE A 124 16.71 6.71 9.97
N THR A 125 15.63 7.48 9.89
CA THR A 125 14.66 7.38 8.79
C THR A 125 14.80 8.48 7.73
N GLY A 126 15.57 9.54 8.02
CA GLY A 126 15.59 10.76 7.23
C GLY A 126 14.31 11.60 7.31
N ASN A 127 13.28 11.15 8.03
CA ASN A 127 11.97 11.77 8.13
C ASN A 127 11.71 12.31 9.53
N ARG A 128 11.03 13.47 9.61
CA ARG A 128 10.64 14.02 10.92
C ARG A 128 9.57 13.11 11.53
N LEU A 129 9.71 12.78 12.81
CA LEU A 129 8.66 12.09 13.57
C LEU A 129 7.35 12.85 13.40
N ASP A 130 6.31 12.15 12.96
CA ASP A 130 5.01 12.74 12.61
C ASP A 130 3.94 11.64 12.56
N THR A 131 2.68 11.96 12.88
CA THR A 131 1.56 11.01 12.81
C THR A 131 1.16 10.61 11.39
N TYR A 132 1.75 11.26 10.38
CA TYR A 132 1.60 10.95 8.96
C TYR A 132 2.10 9.56 8.59
N PHE A 133 3.13 9.06 9.28
CA PHE A 133 3.86 7.85 8.87
C PHE A 133 3.33 6.59 9.57
N ALA A 134 3.59 5.43 8.96
CA ALA A 134 3.12 4.14 9.45
C ALA A 134 3.60 3.79 10.87
N LEU A 135 4.77 4.29 11.30
CA LEU A 135 5.35 4.03 12.62
C LEU A 135 4.36 4.24 13.77
N THR A 136 3.72 5.41 13.85
CA THR A 136 2.79 5.73 14.96
C THR A 136 1.47 4.98 14.80
N GLU A 137 1.01 4.73 13.59
CA GLU A 137 -0.20 3.97 13.29
C GLU A 137 -0.07 2.47 13.63
N LEU A 138 1.09 1.87 13.35
CA LEU A 138 1.39 0.50 13.76
C LEU A 138 1.38 0.38 15.29
N MET A 139 2.06 1.31 15.99
CA MET A 139 2.02 1.34 17.45
C MET A 139 0.58 1.48 17.97
N TRP A 140 -0.27 2.24 17.28
CA TRP A 140 -1.68 2.38 17.63
C TRP A 140 -2.42 1.05 17.50
N PHE A 141 -2.22 0.29 16.41
CA PHE A 141 -2.81 -1.05 16.25
C PHE A 141 -2.36 -2.01 17.34
N ILE A 142 -1.07 -2.05 17.67
CA ILE A 142 -0.52 -2.92 18.72
C ILE A 142 -1.21 -2.66 20.07
N ARG A 143 -1.42 -1.39 20.41
CA ARG A 143 -2.02 -0.98 21.69
C ARG A 143 -3.54 -1.13 21.73
N ASN A 144 -4.22 -0.79 20.64
CA ASN A 144 -5.68 -0.66 20.62
C ASN A 144 -6.40 -1.85 20.00
N LYS A 145 -5.67 -2.70 19.25
CA LYS A 145 -6.18 -3.87 18.52
C LYS A 145 -5.22 -5.07 18.64
N PRO A 146 -4.81 -5.49 19.86
CA PRO A 146 -3.84 -6.57 20.03
C PRO A 146 -4.29 -7.90 19.41
N GLU A 147 -5.57 -8.28 19.58
CA GLU A 147 -6.14 -9.50 18.98
C GLU A 147 -6.11 -9.51 17.44
N LEU A 148 -6.11 -8.31 16.83
CA LEU A 148 -5.96 -8.15 15.39
C LEU A 148 -4.51 -8.36 14.98
N MET A 149 -3.58 -7.75 15.73
CA MET A 149 -2.15 -7.88 15.50
C MET A 149 -1.64 -9.31 15.68
N GLU A 150 -2.26 -10.11 16.56
CA GLU A 150 -1.98 -11.55 16.68
C GLU A 150 -2.26 -12.33 15.37
N LYS A 151 -3.19 -11.84 14.54
CA LYS A 151 -3.54 -12.44 13.23
C LYS A 151 -2.81 -11.79 12.07
N CYS A 152 -2.19 -10.63 12.30
CA CYS A 152 -1.50 -9.87 11.28
C CYS A 152 -0.24 -10.61 10.86
N TYR A 153 -0.15 -10.91 9.57
CA TYR A 153 1.04 -11.49 8.96
C TYR A 153 1.91 -10.40 8.33
N LYS A 154 1.31 -9.49 7.55
CA LYS A 154 2.01 -8.40 6.87
C LYS A 154 1.26 -7.08 6.96
N LEU A 155 1.99 -5.97 6.97
CA LEU A 155 1.49 -4.61 6.86
C LEU A 155 1.81 -4.08 5.47
N LEU A 156 0.78 -3.91 4.65
CA LEU A 156 0.95 -3.42 3.28
C LEU A 156 0.67 -1.92 3.17
N GLN A 157 1.28 -1.34 2.14
CA GLN A 157 0.88 -0.06 1.55
C GLN A 157 -0.18 -0.31 0.46
N VAL A 158 -0.80 0.76 -0.06
CA VAL A 158 -1.88 0.64 -1.06
C VAL A 158 -1.44 -0.13 -2.31
N ASN A 159 -0.25 0.15 -2.84
CA ASN A 159 0.31 -0.59 -3.97
C ASN A 159 0.57 -2.05 -3.63
N GLY A 160 1.14 -2.34 -2.45
CA GLY A 160 1.38 -3.70 -1.96
C GLY A 160 0.09 -4.53 -1.91
N TYR A 161 -1.02 -3.92 -1.50
CA TYR A 161 -2.32 -4.59 -1.51
C TYR A 161 -2.81 -4.92 -2.93
N ILE A 162 -2.73 -3.98 -3.88
CA ILE A 162 -3.10 -4.26 -5.27
C ILE A 162 -2.17 -5.30 -5.89
N ASN A 163 -0.88 -5.22 -5.61
CA ASN A 163 0.10 -6.22 -6.02
C ASN A 163 -0.28 -7.60 -5.49
N TYR A 164 -0.63 -7.72 -4.21
CA TYR A 164 -1.12 -8.97 -3.62
C TYR A 164 -2.36 -9.51 -4.36
N LYS A 165 -3.35 -8.65 -4.66
CA LYS A 165 -4.54 -9.07 -5.42
C LYS A 165 -4.22 -9.49 -6.86
N LEU A 166 -3.15 -8.97 -7.45
CA LEU A 166 -2.69 -9.34 -8.79
C LEU A 166 -1.87 -10.63 -8.78
N THR A 167 -0.92 -10.77 -7.86
CA THR A 167 0.15 -11.79 -7.93
C THR A 167 0.13 -12.81 -6.80
N GLY A 168 -0.54 -12.52 -5.68
CA GLY A 168 -0.47 -13.28 -4.44
C GLY A 168 0.76 -12.97 -3.57
N GLU A 169 1.63 -12.03 -4.00
CA GLU A 169 2.86 -11.69 -3.29
C GLU A 169 2.68 -10.47 -2.38
N PHE A 170 3.22 -10.55 -1.16
CA PHE A 170 3.23 -9.43 -0.21
C PHE A 170 4.46 -8.56 -0.46
N THR A 171 4.28 -7.40 -1.08
CA THR A 171 5.39 -6.54 -1.53
C THR A 171 5.26 -5.09 -1.06
N ILE A 172 6.39 -4.39 -1.04
CA ILE A 172 6.50 -2.93 -0.98
C ILE A 172 7.65 -2.50 -1.89
N ASP A 173 7.57 -1.31 -2.48
CA ASP A 173 8.64 -0.76 -3.29
C ASP A 173 9.54 0.22 -2.51
N ASP A 174 10.75 0.40 -3.02
CA ASP A 174 11.77 1.31 -2.51
C ASP A 174 11.33 2.79 -2.38
N SER A 175 10.34 3.26 -3.14
CA SER A 175 9.82 4.62 -2.96
C SER A 175 8.89 4.72 -1.72
N HIS A 176 8.21 3.63 -1.38
CA HIS A 176 7.27 3.58 -0.25
C HIS A 176 7.91 3.23 1.10
N VAL A 177 9.05 2.52 1.13
CA VAL A 177 9.69 2.14 2.41
C VAL A 177 10.00 3.35 3.30
N SER A 178 10.42 4.47 2.69
CA SER A 178 10.71 5.71 3.42
C SER A 178 9.47 6.31 4.11
N LEU A 179 8.28 6.11 3.52
CA LEU A 179 7.00 6.60 4.03
C LEU A 179 6.44 5.76 5.18
N THR A 180 7.11 4.67 5.55
CA THR A 180 6.76 3.90 6.74
C THR A 180 7.30 4.53 8.03
N GLN A 181 8.40 5.30 7.94
CA GLN A 181 9.21 5.73 9.09
C GLN A 181 9.70 4.56 9.96
N LEU A 182 9.83 3.37 9.35
CA LEU A 182 10.33 2.14 9.97
C LEU A 182 11.59 1.62 9.26
N TYR A 183 12.05 2.31 8.22
CA TYR A 183 13.21 1.94 7.41
C TYR A 183 14.44 2.79 7.80
N ASP A 184 15.58 2.13 8.01
CA ASP A 184 16.88 2.76 8.25
C ASP A 184 17.51 3.11 6.89
N VAL A 185 17.51 4.39 6.54
CA VAL A 185 17.99 4.87 5.22
C VAL A 185 19.51 4.79 5.08
N HIS A 186 20.24 4.58 6.18
CA HIS A 186 21.69 4.44 6.15
C HIS A 186 22.14 2.99 5.98
N LYS A 187 21.36 2.06 6.53
CA LYS A 187 21.61 0.60 6.42
C LYS A 187 20.85 -0.06 5.28
N GLU A 188 19.88 0.65 4.70
CA GLU A 188 19.00 0.15 3.64
C GLU A 188 18.22 -1.11 4.08
N CYS A 189 17.74 -1.12 5.33
CA CYS A 189 16.95 -2.21 5.90
C CYS A 189 15.86 -1.72 6.86
N TRP A 190 14.91 -2.59 7.21
CA TRP A 190 13.99 -2.31 8.31
C TRP A 190 14.75 -2.06 9.62
N SER A 191 14.36 -1.03 10.36
CA SER A 191 15.07 -0.62 11.58
C SER A 191 14.60 -1.44 12.77
N GLU A 192 15.35 -2.50 13.12
CA GLU A 192 15.11 -3.30 14.34
C GLU A 192 14.94 -2.42 15.57
N GLU A 193 15.75 -1.35 15.71
CA GLU A 193 15.67 -0.40 16.83
C GLU A 193 14.28 0.26 16.95
N LEU A 194 13.66 0.66 15.83
CA LEU A 194 12.34 1.28 15.83
C LEU A 194 11.23 0.24 16.08
N PHE A 195 11.36 -0.96 15.52
CA PHE A 195 10.43 -2.06 15.74
C PHE A 195 10.42 -2.53 17.21
N GLU A 196 11.60 -2.74 17.80
CA GLU A 196 11.75 -3.09 19.22
C GLU A 196 11.11 -2.03 20.13
N ALA A 197 11.31 -0.75 19.80
CA ALA A 197 10.79 0.36 20.61
C ALA A 197 9.25 0.46 20.63
N ILE A 198 8.56 -0.06 19.61
CA ILE A 198 7.10 -0.14 19.58
C ILE A 198 6.57 -1.53 19.94
N GLY A 199 7.46 -2.48 20.29
CA GLY A 199 7.09 -3.85 20.64
C GLY A 199 6.63 -4.68 19.43
N ALA A 200 7.27 -4.49 18.28
CA ALA A 200 6.96 -5.17 17.03
C ALA A 200 8.20 -5.87 16.45
N ASP A 201 7.99 -6.69 15.42
CA ASP A 201 9.05 -7.38 14.67
C ASP A 201 9.06 -6.91 13.21
N THR A 202 10.25 -6.81 12.63
CA THR A 202 10.46 -6.50 11.21
C THR A 202 9.77 -7.50 10.27
N ASP A 203 9.50 -8.72 10.74
CA ASP A 203 8.75 -9.76 10.03
C ASP A 203 7.32 -9.33 9.65
N LEU A 204 6.77 -8.27 10.28
CA LEU A 204 5.51 -7.67 9.86
C LEU A 204 5.60 -6.96 8.51
N MET A 205 6.79 -6.63 8.04
CA MET A 205 6.96 -5.89 6.78
C MET A 205 7.09 -6.85 5.59
N PRO A 206 6.52 -6.49 4.43
CA PRO A 206 6.69 -7.25 3.19
C PRO A 206 8.14 -7.15 2.66
N GLU A 207 8.44 -7.99 1.68
CA GLU A 207 9.70 -7.92 0.95
C GLU A 207 9.75 -6.66 0.08
N ILE A 208 10.95 -6.08 -0.01
CA ILE A 208 11.19 -4.82 -0.72
C ILE A 208 11.64 -5.13 -2.13
N TYR A 209 11.02 -4.48 -3.11
CA TYR A 209 11.36 -4.55 -4.53
C TYR A 209 11.74 -3.17 -5.07
N GLU A 210 12.55 -3.11 -6.13
CA GLU A 210 12.75 -1.86 -6.85
C GLU A 210 11.50 -1.52 -7.70
N CYS A 211 11.17 -0.23 -7.86
CA CYS A 211 9.98 0.20 -8.64
C CYS A 211 9.85 -0.40 -10.06
N MET A 212 10.97 -0.76 -10.69
CA MET A 212 10.99 -1.34 -12.06
C MET A 212 11.16 -2.86 -12.08
N GLU A 213 11.29 -3.49 -10.93
CA GLU A 213 11.49 -4.93 -10.82
C GLU A 213 10.17 -5.69 -11.02
N PRO A 214 10.14 -6.77 -11.83
CA PRO A 214 8.98 -7.63 -11.94
C PRO A 214 8.72 -8.38 -10.62
N ILE A 215 7.61 -8.05 -9.96
CA ILE A 215 7.20 -8.67 -8.69
C ILE A 215 6.44 -10.00 -8.83
N GLY A 216 6.05 -10.39 -10.06
CA GLY A 216 5.27 -11.60 -10.30
C GLY A 216 4.43 -11.56 -11.57
N TYR A 217 3.47 -12.48 -11.64
CA TYR A 217 2.52 -12.62 -12.75
C TYR A 217 1.09 -12.56 -12.24
N VAL A 218 0.17 -12.06 -13.08
CA VAL A 218 -1.25 -12.06 -12.75
C VAL A 218 -1.70 -13.51 -12.53
N THR A 219 -2.30 -13.79 -11.36
CA THR A 219 -2.79 -15.13 -11.06
C THR A 219 -3.95 -15.49 -11.98
N LYS A 220 -4.17 -16.79 -12.17
CA LYS A 220 -5.30 -17.26 -12.97
C LYS A 220 -6.65 -16.82 -12.38
N GLU A 221 -6.78 -16.90 -11.05
CA GLU A 221 -7.99 -16.46 -10.35
C GLU A 221 -8.29 -15.00 -10.65
N THR A 222 -7.27 -14.14 -10.58
CA THR A 222 -7.40 -12.72 -10.92
C THR A 222 -7.75 -12.51 -12.40
N GLY A 223 -7.12 -13.24 -13.31
CA GLY A 223 -7.40 -13.16 -14.75
C GLY A 223 -8.81 -13.61 -15.14
N ASP A 224 -9.42 -14.50 -14.36
CA ASP A 224 -10.79 -14.98 -14.60
C ASP A 224 -11.86 -13.95 -14.14
N VAL A 225 -11.47 -12.93 -13.36
CA VAL A 225 -12.37 -11.85 -12.89
C VAL A 225 -12.53 -10.74 -13.93
N GLY A 226 -11.73 -10.69 -15.00
CA GLY A 226 -11.88 -9.69 -16.07
C GLY A 226 -10.73 -9.64 -17.08
#